data_AF-A0A920M8G0-F1
#
_entry.id   AF-A0A920M8G0-F1
#
_cell.length_a   1.000
_cell.length_b   1.000
_cell.length_c   1.000
_cell.angle_alpha   90.00
_cell.angle_beta   90.00
_cell.angle_gamma   90.00
#
_symmetry.space_group_name_H-M   'P 1'
#
loop_
_entity.id
_entity.type
_entity.pdbx_description
1 polymer ?
#
loop_
_entity_poly.entity_id
_entity_poly.type
_entity_poly.pdbx_seq_one_letter_code
_entity_poly.pdbx_strand_id
1 'polypeptide(L)'
;MLGIVAAFNFKEDSPCYECLFPRNYDLNENTCQNSGITPSVLGIIGSFMASIALKIIADNAFRSSVMRINLSDLSISQPKLKKDVLCKICGENKG
;
A
#
# COMPACT_ATOMS: atom_id res chain seq x y z
N MET A 1 8.16 14.68 -0.92
CA MET A 1 8.51 13.79 0.21
C MET A 1 7.32 12.90 0.53
N LEU A 2 7.00 11.97 -0.38
CA LEU A 2 5.82 11.11 -0.30
C LEU A 2 6.24 9.66 -0.07
N GLY A 3 5.48 8.94 0.74
CA GLY A 3 5.67 7.52 0.98
C GLY A 3 4.35 6.78 1.13
N ILE A 4 4.33 5.51 0.76
CA ILE A 4 3.16 4.63 0.87
C ILE A 4 3.59 3.34 1.55
N VAL A 5 2.78 2.87 2.51
CA VAL A 5 2.88 1.54 3.09
C VAL A 5 1.57 0.81 2.85
N ALA A 6 1.62 -0.38 2.29
CA ALA A 6 0.46 -1.25 2.11
C ALA A 6 0.75 -2.61 2.74
N ALA A 7 -0.26 -3.15 3.42
CA ALA A 7 -0.23 -4.48 3.99
C ALA A 7 -1.47 -5.25 3.54
N PHE A 8 -1.26 -6.50 3.16
CA PHE A 8 -2.29 -7.33 2.55
C PHE A 8 -2.48 -8.59 3.40
N ASN A 9 -3.72 -8.87 3.81
CA ASN A 9 -4.10 -10.12 4.45
C ASN A 9 -4.88 -10.98 3.45
N PHE A 10 -4.31 -12.10 3.01
CA PHE A 10 -4.90 -13.01 2.03
C PHE A 10 -5.76 -14.14 2.63
N LYS A 11 -6.00 -14.15 3.95
CA LYS A 11 -6.82 -15.18 4.61
C LYS A 11 -8.33 -15.03 4.36
N GLU A 12 -8.79 -13.84 3.96
CA GLU A 12 -10.19 -13.51 3.67
C GLU A 12 -10.35 -12.94 2.25
N ASP A 13 -11.61 -12.64 1.87
CA ASP A 13 -11.94 -11.91 0.65
C ASP A 13 -11.33 -10.49 0.67
N SER A 14 -10.13 -10.36 0.11
CA SER A 14 -9.24 -9.23 0.33
C SER A 14 -8.72 -8.62 -0.97
N PRO A 15 -8.47 -7.30 -0.97
CA PRO A 15 -7.77 -6.63 -2.08
C PRO A 15 -6.33 -7.13 -2.18
N CYS A 16 -5.84 -7.29 -3.42
CA CYS A 16 -4.44 -7.59 -3.69
C CYS A 16 -3.69 -6.33 -4.18
N TYR A 17 -2.40 -6.49 -4.47
CA TYR A 17 -1.57 -5.42 -5.00
C TYR A 17 -2.12 -4.85 -6.33
N GLU A 18 -2.63 -5.69 -7.24
CA GLU A 18 -3.25 -5.26 -8.50
C GLU A 18 -4.50 -4.39 -8.27
N CYS A 19 -5.26 -4.62 -7.19
CA CYS A 19 -6.38 -3.75 -6.84
C CYS A 19 -5.92 -2.35 -6.41
N LEU A 20 -4.73 -2.23 -5.83
CA LEU A 20 -4.16 -0.96 -5.38
C LEU A 20 -3.43 -0.22 -6.50
N PHE A 21 -2.68 -0.95 -7.33
CA PHE A 21 -1.88 -0.43 -8.43
C PHE A 21 -2.17 -1.25 -9.70
N PRO A 22 -3.28 -0.95 -10.41
CA PRO A 22 -3.64 -1.68 -11.63
C PRO A 22 -2.60 -1.43 -12.73
N ARG A 23 -2.15 -2.49 -13.40
CA ARG A 23 -1.14 -2.37 -14.48
C ARG A 23 -1.62 -1.57 -15.70
N ASN A 24 -2.94 -1.49 -15.90
CA ASN A 24 -3.54 -0.74 -17.00
C ASN A 24 -3.76 0.73 -16.65
N TYR A 25 -3.43 1.16 -15.43
CA TYR A 25 -3.45 2.56 -15.08
C TYR A 25 -2.18 3.18 -15.63
N ASP A 26 -2.30 4.15 -16.54
CA ASP A 26 -1.18 5.00 -16.92
C ASP A 26 -0.69 5.72 -15.67
N LEU A 27 0.36 5.17 -15.05
CA LEU A 27 1.17 5.88 -14.09
C LEU A 27 1.94 6.93 -14.89
N ASN A 28 1.26 8.01 -15.28
CA ASN A 28 1.83 9.24 -15.85
C ASN A 28 2.65 9.99 -14.77
N GLU A 29 3.49 9.27 -14.03
CA GLU A 29 4.30 9.82 -12.96
C GLU A 29 5.76 9.58 -13.27
N ASN A 30 6.42 10.70 -13.60
CA ASN A 30 7.85 10.93 -13.53
C ASN A 30 8.55 9.87 -12.67
N THR A 31 9.35 9.02 -13.30
CA THR A 31 10.11 7.99 -12.61
C THR A 31 10.88 8.61 -11.43
N CYS A 32 10.85 7.93 -10.27
CA CYS A 32 11.71 8.25 -9.11
C CYS A 32 13.19 8.43 -9.49
N GLN A 33 13.58 7.97 -10.68
CA GLN A 33 14.88 8.13 -11.30
C GLN A 33 15.28 9.61 -11.53
N ASN A 34 14.32 10.55 -11.62
CA ASN A 34 14.61 11.98 -11.86
C ASN A 34 14.50 12.87 -10.62
N SER A 35 13.94 12.39 -9.52
CA SER A 35 13.74 13.16 -8.28
C SER A 35 14.21 12.33 -7.11
N GLY A 36 15.44 12.56 -6.65
CA GLY A 36 16.05 11.80 -5.56
C GLY A 36 15.12 11.65 -4.35
N ILE A 37 15.14 10.48 -3.72
CA ILE A 37 14.32 10.19 -2.54
C ILE A 37 15.03 10.63 -1.25
N THR A 38 14.32 11.34 -0.37
CA THR A 38 14.90 11.82 0.89
C THR A 38 15.06 10.67 1.89
N PRO A 39 16.24 10.47 2.51
CA PRO A 39 16.47 9.40 3.49
C PRO A 39 15.48 9.38 4.67
N SER A 40 14.96 10.55 5.06
CA SER A 40 13.94 10.67 6.12
C SER A 40 12.64 9.94 5.77
N VAL A 41 12.21 9.99 4.51
CA VAL A 41 11.03 9.26 4.02
C VAL A 41 11.25 7.77 4.18
N LEU A 42 12.43 7.26 3.78
CA LEU A 42 12.76 5.83 3.91
C LEU A 42 12.75 5.38 5.37
N GLY A 43 13.37 6.15 6.28
CA GLY A 43 13.41 5.83 7.70
C GLY A 43 12.01 5.70 8.30
N ILE A 44 11.16 6.70 8.06
CA ILE A 44 9.79 6.72 8.59
C ILE A 44 8.95 5.56 8.01
N ILE A 45 9.03 5.33 6.70
CA ILE A 45 8.34 4.23 6.03
C ILE A 45 8.80 2.88 6.58
N GLY A 46 10.10 2.70 6.77
CA GLY A 46 10.69 1.50 7.39
C GLY A 46 10.15 1.22 8.79
N SER A 47 10.10 2.24 9.65
CA SER A 47 9.54 2.11 11.00
C SER A 47 8.07 1.69 10.97
N PHE A 48 7.25 2.29 10.10
CA PHE A 48 5.86 1.89 9.96
C PHE A 48 5.69 0.46 9.44
N MET A 49 6.51 0.03 8.47
CA MET A 49 6.50 -1.35 7.98
C MET A 49 6.81 -2.34 9.11
N ALA A 50 7.82 -2.06 9.94
CA ALA A 50 8.16 -2.90 11.07
C ALA A 50 7.01 -2.98 12.09
N SER A 51 6.39 -1.85 12.45
CA SER A 51 5.25 -1.84 13.36
C SER A 51 4.03 -2.59 12.81
N ILE A 52 3.75 -2.47 11.52
CA ILE A 52 2.66 -3.21 10.87
C ILE A 52 2.95 -4.72 10.87
N ALA A 53 4.19 -5.13 10.58
CA ALA A 53 4.58 -6.53 10.63
C ALA A 53 4.37 -7.12 12.04
N LEU A 54 4.80 -6.40 13.09
CA LEU A 54 4.55 -6.81 14.47
C LEU A 54 3.05 -6.91 14.78
N LYS A 55 2.24 -5.95 14.30
CA LYS A 55 0.78 -6.00 14.45
C LYS A 55 0.17 -7.23 13.78
N ILE A 56 0.61 -7.57 12.57
CA ILE A 56 0.13 -8.75 11.83
C ILE A 56 0.48 -10.05 12.59
N ILE A 57 1.66 -10.12 13.20
CA ILE A 57 2.10 -11.29 13.98
C ILE A 57 1.29 -11.41 15.28
N ALA A 58 1.00 -10.30 15.95
CA ALA A 58 0.30 -10.27 17.23
C ALA A 58 -1.24 -10.40 17.11
N ASP A 59 -1.82 -9.94 15.99
CA ASP A 59 -3.27 -9.86 15.78
C ASP A 59 -3.71 -10.68 14.56
N ASN A 60 -4.35 -11.82 14.82
CA ASN A 60 -4.89 -12.69 13.78
C ASN A 60 -6.08 -12.09 13.00
N ALA A 61 -6.69 -10.99 13.47
CA ALA A 61 -7.82 -10.32 12.83
C ALA A 61 -7.39 -9.10 11.98
N PHE A 62 -6.09 -8.97 11.66
CA PHE A 62 -5.59 -7.87 10.83
C PHE A 62 -6.27 -7.82 9.45
N ARG A 63 -6.70 -6.63 9.02
CA ARG A 63 -7.26 -6.40 7.68
C ARG A 63 -6.28 -5.67 6.79
N SER A 64 -6.33 -5.95 5.49
CA SER A 64 -5.53 -5.22 4.50
C SER A 64 -5.73 -3.71 4.66
N SER A 65 -4.64 -2.97 4.64
CA SER A 65 -4.63 -1.52 4.87
C SER A 65 -3.58 -0.85 4.01
N VAL A 66 -3.79 0.43 3.74
CA VAL A 66 -2.83 1.29 3.06
C VAL A 66 -2.73 2.59 3.84
N MET A 67 -1.52 3.12 3.90
CA MET A 67 -1.19 4.36 4.57
C MET A 67 -0.34 5.21 3.63
N ARG A 68 -0.70 6.49 3.51
CA ARG A 68 0.06 7.49 2.77
C ARG A 68 0.64 8.50 3.75
N ILE A 69 1.90 8.83 3.55
CA ILE A 69 2.66 9.77 4.37
C ILE A 69 3.15 10.87 3.45
N ASN A 70 2.80 12.12 3.78
CA ASN A 70 3.33 13.30 3.14
C ASN A 70 4.13 14.10 4.16
N LEU A 71 5.46 14.13 4.01
CA LEU A 71 6.31 14.88 4.94
C LEU A 71 6.43 16.35 4.58
N SER A 72 5.91 16.77 3.42
CA SER A 72 5.88 18.20 3.06
C SER A 72 4.90 18.97 3.94
N ASP A 73 3.80 18.34 4.34
CA ASP A 73 2.75 18.90 5.21
C ASP A 73 2.57 18.11 6.53
N LEU A 74 3.44 17.11 6.77
CA LEU A 74 3.42 16.22 7.92
C LEU A 74 2.09 15.47 8.11
N SER A 75 1.40 15.16 7.02
CA SER A 75 0.14 14.43 7.07
C SER A 75 0.30 12.92 6.89
N ILE A 76 -0.60 12.18 7.55
CA ILE A 76 -0.77 10.74 7.41
C ILE A 76 -2.24 10.48 7.09
N SER A 77 -2.50 9.68 6.06
CA SER A 77 -3.86 9.25 5.70
C SER A 77 -3.93 7.75 5.49
N GLN A 78 -5.08 7.15 5.82
CA GLN A 78 -5.34 5.72 5.67
C GLN A 78 -6.58 5.50 4.79
N PRO A 79 -6.44 5.68 3.47
CA PRO A 79 -7.56 5.50 2.56
C PRO A 79 -8.06 4.06 2.58
N LYS A 80 -9.37 3.87 2.36
CA LYS A 80 -9.98 2.55 2.34
C LYS A 80 -9.46 1.75 1.15
N LEU A 81 -8.79 0.63 1.43
CA LEU A 81 -8.38 -0.33 0.40
C LEU A 81 -9.60 -1.18 0.02
N LYS A 82 -9.97 -1.18 -1.26
CA LYS A 82 -11.13 -1.92 -1.78
C LYS A 82 -10.68 -3.01 -2.74
N LYS A 83 -11.30 -4.19 -2.61
CA LYS A 83 -11.16 -5.26 -3.60
C LYS A 83 -11.89 -4.84 -4.87
N ASP A 84 -11.22 -4.97 -6.01
CA ASP A 84 -11.86 -4.87 -7.31
C ASP A 84 -12.43 -6.24 -7.70
N VAL A 85 -13.74 -6.31 -7.93
CA VAL A 85 -14.44 -7.54 -8.31
C VAL A 85 -14.03 -8.04 -9.70
N LEU A 86 -13.57 -7.13 -10.57
CA LEU A 86 -13.05 -7.44 -11.91
C LEU A 86 -11.53 -7.63 -11.92
N CYS A 87 -10.89 -7.66 -10.74
CA CYS A 87 -9.45 -7.85 -10.64
C CYS A 87 -9.04 -9.20 -11.25
N LYS A 88 -8.13 -9.16 -12.23
CA LYS A 88 -7.60 -10.35 -12.90
C LYS A 88 -6.82 -11.30 -11.98
N ILE A 89 -6.45 -10.85 -10.77
CA ILE A 89 -5.65 -11.63 -9.81
C ILE A 89 -6.51 -12.21 -8.68
N CYS A 90 -7.28 -11.36 -7.97
CA CYS A 90 -8.09 -11.81 -6.82
C CYS A 90 -9.60 -11.77 -7.04
N GLY A 91 -10.09 -11.33 -8.21
CA GLY A 91 -11.50 -11.35 -8.58
C GLY A 91 -12.05 -12.77 -8.70
N GLU A 92 -13.38 -12.90 -8.68
CA GLU A 92 -14.07 -14.20 -8.72
C GLU A 92 -14.04 -14.83 -10.13
N ASN A 93 -14.00 -14.00 -11.18
CA ASN A 93 -13.81 -14.44 -12.56
C ASN A 93 -12.32 -14.60 -12.87
N LYS A 94 -11.68 -15.57 -12.23
CA LYS A 94 -10.36 -16.05 -12.66
C LYS A 94 -10.54 -16.78 -13.98
N GLY A 95 -10.30 -16.07 -15.09
CA GLY A 95 -10.15 -16.68 -16.42
C GLY A 95 -8.90 -17.55 -16.47
#